data_AF-A0A1W2H129-F1
#
_entry.id   AF-A0A1W2H129-F1
#
_cell.length_a   1.000
_cell.length_b   1.000
_cell.length_c   1.000
_cell.angle_alpha   90.00
_cell.angle_beta   90.00
_cell.angle_gamma   90.00
#
_symmetry.space_group_name_H-M   'P 1'
#
loop_
_entity.id
_entity.type
_entity.pdbx_description
1 polymer ?
#
loop_
_entity_poly.entity_id
_entity_poly.type
_entity_poly.pdbx_seq_one_letter_code
_entity_poly.pdbx_strand_id
1 'polypeptide(L)'
;MKLLRYLFISCFFILNACSEKNDDLKHQHLGTLKAFAEMVAADVKPIALSEPLSTNEVDDLWAEALAIAKKYQVEIYREKDLVKTILFPEALTAGKEVLILHKKETLDAYLNLKKSIHSSANEQEAARSFGRLLGYPNHYINKLLAENTSFRTLNDFGIEGTNLFLYYKDLDKARIFYNETLGLEILSDYGFAVTLKISKDAWVTLVDAEIGRHKADEPKTVAIALLTNHLAEWYAYLQDKKVPIKYEYKPKENNPHDGFVAIDPEGYLLEFEMFKPHPENEKLIPKLPKYDATSSDTGKWNIKEGFYGTVTWLYYQDMQESEKFYEETIGLKQIVDQGWAKVYQVSETGYIGLVDERRGMHNFTEKKGTSVSFLLKDLEGWYEYVKINEPLPIIKEMYSGKEERYKAFVGMDPGMYFLEFNRFLPHPDNDKLLQSMKK
;
A
#
# COMPACT_ATOMS: atom_id res chain seq x y z
N MET A 1 62.04 17.37 -62.93
CA MET A 1 61.96 15.89 -62.89
C MET A 1 60.66 15.53 -62.19
N LYS A 2 59.86 14.62 -62.77
CA LYS A 2 58.48 14.30 -62.38
C LYS A 2 58.34 13.55 -61.03
N LEU A 3 57.08 13.46 -60.59
CA LEU A 3 56.38 12.56 -59.62
C LEU A 3 56.23 13.09 -58.17
N LEU A 4 55.05 13.30 -57.55
CA LEU A 4 53.73 12.61 -57.41
C LEU A 4 53.62 11.82 -56.08
N ARG A 5 52.47 12.00 -55.38
CA ARG A 5 51.95 11.36 -54.14
C ARG A 5 52.51 11.97 -52.84
N TYR A 6 51.72 12.48 -51.90
CA TYR A 6 50.50 11.92 -51.31
C TYR A 6 49.44 12.99 -51.02
N LEU A 7 48.29 12.85 -51.68
CA LEU A 7 46.98 13.28 -51.19
C LEU A 7 46.33 11.99 -50.67
N PHE A 8 46.01 11.90 -49.38
CA PHE A 8 44.89 11.16 -48.77
C PHE A 8 45.12 11.03 -47.26
N ILE A 9 44.02 10.99 -46.50
CA ILE A 9 43.92 10.78 -45.06
C ILE A 9 44.09 12.05 -44.20
N SER A 10 43.09 12.94 -44.24
CA SER A 10 42.81 13.78 -43.05
C SER A 10 41.36 14.28 -42.92
N CYS A 11 40.37 13.62 -43.56
CA CYS A 11 38.95 13.96 -43.38
C CYS A 11 38.08 12.83 -42.79
N PHE A 12 38.67 11.71 -42.34
CA PHE A 12 37.88 10.55 -41.88
C PHE A 12 37.73 10.40 -40.37
N PHE A 13 38.36 11.26 -39.55
CA PHE A 13 38.34 11.10 -38.08
C PHE A 13 37.42 12.05 -37.32
N ILE A 14 36.75 13.00 -37.99
CA ILE A 14 35.78 13.91 -37.33
C ILE A 14 34.33 13.47 -37.57
N LEU A 15 34.08 12.61 -38.57
CA LEU A 15 32.75 12.01 -38.79
C LEU A 15 32.49 10.77 -37.91
N ASN A 16 33.53 10.01 -37.55
CA ASN A 16 33.37 8.80 -36.73
C ASN A 16 32.95 9.08 -35.29
N ALA A 17 33.39 10.17 -34.65
CA ALA A 17 33.02 10.45 -33.26
C ALA A 17 31.55 10.87 -33.10
N CYS A 18 30.96 11.52 -34.11
CA CYS A 18 29.53 11.80 -34.15
C CYS A 18 28.71 10.61 -34.62
N SER A 19 29.21 9.80 -35.57
CA SER A 19 28.51 8.58 -36.01
C SER A 19 28.51 7.50 -34.93
N GLU A 20 29.63 7.27 -34.23
CA GLU A 20 29.71 6.29 -33.13
C GLU A 20 28.73 6.64 -32.01
N LYS A 21 28.62 7.92 -31.64
CA LYS A 21 27.66 8.36 -30.61
C LYS A 21 26.19 8.22 -31.06
N ASN A 22 25.92 8.39 -32.35
CA ASN A 22 24.57 8.26 -32.90
C ASN A 22 24.19 6.77 -33.09
N ASP A 23 25.14 5.93 -33.49
CA ASP A 23 24.99 4.48 -33.56
C ASP A 23 24.80 3.88 -32.16
N ASP A 24 25.53 4.37 -31.15
CA ASP A 24 25.35 3.97 -29.75
C ASP A 24 23.94 4.29 -29.23
N LEU A 25 23.43 5.49 -29.49
CA LEU A 25 22.05 5.88 -29.13
C LEU A 25 21.01 5.02 -29.85
N LYS A 26 21.17 4.83 -31.16
CA LYS A 26 20.32 3.92 -31.95
C LYS A 26 20.31 2.51 -31.35
N HIS A 27 21.48 1.96 -31.00
CA HIS A 27 21.59 0.66 -30.38
C HIS A 27 20.91 0.60 -29.00
N GLN A 28 20.98 1.67 -28.20
CA GLN A 28 20.26 1.78 -26.93
C GLN A 28 18.75 1.75 -27.13
N HIS A 29 18.19 2.56 -28.03
CA HIS A 29 16.74 2.53 -28.31
C HIS A 29 16.28 1.16 -28.81
N LEU A 30 17.03 0.53 -29.71
CA LEU A 30 16.71 -0.82 -30.19
C LEU A 30 16.81 -1.88 -29.07
N GLY A 31 17.74 -1.72 -28.13
CA GLY A 31 17.83 -2.54 -26.93
C GLY A 31 16.57 -2.42 -26.06
N THR A 32 16.13 -1.19 -25.79
CA THR A 32 14.89 -0.90 -25.04
C THR A 32 13.66 -1.46 -25.74
N LEU A 33 13.53 -1.27 -27.07
CA LEU A 33 12.42 -1.80 -27.85
C LEU A 33 12.37 -3.33 -27.81
N LYS A 34 13.51 -4.04 -27.81
CA LYS A 34 13.53 -5.51 -27.66
C LYS A 34 12.99 -5.95 -26.31
N ALA A 35 13.43 -5.31 -25.23
CA ALA A 35 12.95 -5.63 -23.87
C ALA A 35 11.45 -5.35 -23.73
N PHE A 36 10.97 -4.23 -24.27
CA PHE A 36 9.54 -3.91 -24.26
C PHE A 36 8.70 -4.81 -25.16
N ALA A 37 9.22 -5.23 -26.32
CA ALA A 37 8.52 -6.16 -27.19
C ALA A 37 8.33 -7.51 -26.49
N GLU A 38 9.34 -7.98 -25.74
CA GLU A 38 9.23 -9.17 -24.89
C GLU A 38 8.15 -9.01 -23.80
N MET A 39 8.16 -7.88 -23.09
CA MET A 39 7.18 -7.61 -22.02
C MET A 39 5.73 -7.55 -22.54
N VAL A 40 5.51 -6.97 -23.72
CA VAL A 40 4.18 -6.94 -24.36
C VAL A 40 3.79 -8.32 -24.88
N ALA A 41 4.73 -9.05 -25.49
CA ALA A 41 4.48 -10.41 -25.95
C ALA A 41 4.07 -11.34 -24.80
N ALA A 42 4.68 -11.18 -23.63
CA ALA A 42 4.43 -11.95 -22.42
C ALA A 42 3.24 -11.46 -21.57
N ASP A 43 2.43 -10.52 -22.06
CA ASP A 43 1.27 -9.95 -21.34
C ASP A 43 1.61 -9.25 -20.01
N VAL A 44 2.88 -8.88 -19.81
CA VAL A 44 3.33 -8.13 -18.62
C VAL A 44 2.95 -6.66 -18.75
N LYS A 45 3.07 -6.09 -19.96
CA LYS A 45 2.64 -4.72 -20.26
C LYS A 45 1.55 -4.77 -21.34
N PRO A 46 0.38 -4.13 -21.13
CA PRO A 46 -0.63 -4.02 -22.18
C PRO A 46 -0.08 -3.28 -23.41
N ILE A 47 0.55 -2.13 -23.20
CA ILE A 47 1.36 -1.44 -24.21
C ILE A 47 2.71 -1.01 -23.63
N ALA A 48 3.69 -0.80 -24.50
CA ALA A 48 4.96 -0.19 -24.14
C ALA A 48 5.31 0.95 -25.10
N LEU A 49 5.82 2.04 -24.54
CA LEU A 49 6.19 3.24 -25.28
C LEU A 49 7.72 3.28 -25.43
N SER A 50 8.21 3.69 -26.60
CA SER A 50 9.55 4.26 -26.67
C SER A 50 9.61 5.56 -25.86
N GLU A 51 10.83 6.05 -25.67
CA GLU A 51 10.99 7.46 -25.33
C GLU A 51 10.42 8.39 -26.43
N PRO A 52 10.14 9.67 -26.11
CA PRO A 52 9.74 10.67 -27.11
C PRO A 52 10.89 10.99 -28.07
N LEU A 53 10.70 10.68 -29.35
CA LEU A 53 11.71 10.79 -30.41
C LEU A 53 11.32 11.88 -31.41
N SER A 54 12.29 12.49 -32.08
CA SER A 54 12.01 13.29 -33.28
C SER A 54 11.59 12.41 -34.45
N THR A 55 10.92 13.00 -35.44
CA THR A 55 10.53 12.30 -36.68
C THR A 55 11.72 11.61 -37.36
N ASN A 56 12.89 12.27 -37.39
CA ASN A 56 14.11 11.69 -38.00
C ASN A 56 14.60 10.46 -37.22
N GLU A 57 14.62 10.53 -35.88
CA GLU A 57 15.01 9.39 -35.04
C GLU A 57 14.06 8.20 -35.22
N VAL A 58 12.76 8.47 -35.35
CA VAL A 58 11.77 7.42 -35.65
C VAL A 58 12.02 6.81 -37.03
N ASP A 59 12.25 7.63 -38.04
CA ASP A 59 12.53 7.16 -39.41
C ASP A 59 13.80 6.28 -39.45
N ASP A 60 14.85 6.67 -38.72
CA ASP A 60 16.12 5.93 -38.60
C ASP A 60 15.99 4.59 -37.84
N LEU A 61 14.98 4.46 -36.97
CA LEU A 61 14.71 3.25 -36.17
C LEU A 61 13.65 2.33 -36.80
N TRP A 62 12.83 2.83 -37.72
CA TRP A 62 11.56 2.21 -38.10
C TRP A 62 11.70 0.79 -38.66
N ALA A 63 12.68 0.56 -39.53
CA ALA A 63 12.88 -0.76 -40.16
C ALA A 63 13.28 -1.83 -39.14
N GLU A 64 14.21 -1.52 -38.25
CA GLU A 64 14.64 -2.42 -37.19
C GLU A 64 13.56 -2.58 -36.12
N ALA A 65 12.79 -1.53 -35.81
CA ALA A 65 11.66 -1.61 -34.88
C ALA A 65 10.56 -2.56 -35.40
N LEU A 66 10.23 -2.50 -36.70
CA LEU A 66 9.33 -3.47 -37.35
C LEU A 66 9.88 -4.90 -37.29
N ALA A 67 11.19 -5.08 -37.50
CA ALA A 67 11.83 -6.38 -37.42
C ALA A 67 11.78 -6.95 -35.98
N ILE A 68 11.97 -6.11 -34.97
CA ILE A 68 11.81 -6.46 -33.55
C ILE A 68 10.36 -6.87 -33.27
N ALA A 69 9.39 -6.04 -33.64
CA ALA A 69 7.97 -6.33 -33.41
C ALA A 69 7.57 -7.69 -34.03
N LYS A 70 7.97 -7.92 -35.28
CA LYS A 70 7.76 -9.21 -35.96
C LYS A 70 8.42 -10.39 -35.24
N LYS A 71 9.65 -10.22 -34.73
CA LYS A 71 10.37 -11.28 -34.01
C LYS A 71 9.64 -11.72 -32.74
N TYR A 72 9.08 -10.76 -31.99
CA TYR A 72 8.37 -11.02 -30.74
C TYR A 72 6.87 -11.24 -30.92
N GLN A 73 6.37 -11.22 -32.17
CA GLN A 73 4.95 -11.40 -32.51
C GLN A 73 4.04 -10.33 -31.88
N VAL A 74 4.54 -9.09 -31.84
CA VAL A 74 3.79 -7.90 -31.44
C VAL A 74 3.69 -6.94 -32.62
N GLU A 75 2.81 -5.94 -32.51
CA GLU A 75 2.65 -4.88 -33.50
C GLU A 75 3.26 -3.58 -32.98
N ILE A 76 3.54 -2.66 -33.91
CA ILE A 76 4.09 -1.34 -33.61
C ILE A 76 3.27 -0.25 -34.27
N TYR A 77 2.89 0.75 -33.48
CA TYR A 77 2.15 1.93 -33.92
C TYR A 77 3.00 3.19 -33.74
N ARG A 78 3.08 3.99 -34.79
CA ARG A 78 3.77 5.29 -34.79
C ARG A 78 2.80 6.37 -34.31
N GLU A 79 2.89 6.73 -33.04
CA GLU A 79 2.07 7.78 -32.45
C GLU A 79 2.76 9.14 -32.62
N LYS A 80 2.06 10.10 -33.24
CA LYS A 80 2.58 11.45 -33.51
C LYS A 80 2.11 12.49 -32.51
N ASP A 81 1.11 12.16 -31.72
CA ASP A 81 0.49 13.04 -30.73
C ASP A 81 0.09 12.18 -29.53
N LEU A 82 1.04 11.91 -28.63
CA LEU A 82 0.77 11.04 -27.49
C LEU A 82 -0.41 11.58 -26.66
N VAL A 83 -1.29 10.68 -26.20
CA VAL A 83 -2.39 11.03 -25.29
C VAL A 83 -1.89 11.91 -24.13
N LYS A 84 -2.55 13.06 -23.96
CA LYS A 84 -2.17 14.07 -22.97
C LYS A 84 -2.91 13.84 -21.67
N THR A 85 -2.20 13.31 -20.68
CA THR A 85 -2.74 13.11 -19.33
C THR A 85 -1.86 13.82 -18.33
N ILE A 86 -2.39 14.08 -17.13
CA ILE A 86 -1.62 14.62 -16.00
C ILE A 86 -0.60 13.62 -15.41
N LEU A 87 -0.42 12.45 -16.04
CA LEU A 87 0.57 11.45 -15.61
C LEU A 87 2.00 11.83 -16.03
N PHE A 88 2.16 12.61 -17.09
CA PHE A 88 3.45 13.10 -17.59
C PHE A 88 3.36 14.57 -17.99
N PRO A 89 4.44 15.37 -17.86
CA PRO A 89 4.46 16.73 -18.35
C PRO A 89 4.30 16.79 -19.88
N GLU A 90 3.40 17.64 -20.37
CA GLU A 90 3.15 17.81 -21.82
C GLU A 90 4.41 18.23 -22.59
N ALA A 91 5.30 18.99 -21.95
CA ALA A 91 6.56 19.43 -22.53
C ALA A 91 7.49 18.27 -22.95
N LEU A 92 7.35 17.08 -22.36
CA LEU A 92 8.17 15.92 -22.73
C LEU A 92 7.77 15.32 -24.07
N THR A 93 6.53 15.53 -24.52
CA THR A 93 5.96 14.87 -25.70
C THR A 93 5.59 15.86 -26.81
N ALA A 94 5.69 17.16 -26.55
CA ALA A 94 5.36 18.21 -27.51
C ALA A 94 6.26 18.14 -28.76
N GLY A 95 5.63 17.93 -29.93
CA GLY A 95 6.35 17.83 -31.22
C GLY A 95 7.24 16.60 -31.36
N LYS A 96 7.04 15.60 -30.50
CA LYS A 96 7.76 14.32 -30.50
C LYS A 96 6.81 13.19 -30.88
N GLU A 97 7.36 12.15 -31.45
CA GLU A 97 6.68 10.92 -31.79
C GLU A 97 7.07 9.81 -30.82
N VAL A 98 6.19 8.84 -30.63
CA VAL A 98 6.40 7.68 -29.76
C VAL A 98 6.06 6.42 -30.53
N LEU A 99 6.92 5.42 -30.42
CA LEU A 99 6.66 4.08 -30.91
C LEU A 99 5.91 3.30 -29.83
N ILE A 100 4.71 2.82 -30.13
CA ILE A 100 3.91 2.00 -29.23
C ILE A 100 4.02 0.55 -29.67
N LEU A 101 4.60 -0.31 -28.84
CA LEU A 101 4.53 -1.76 -28.99
C LEU A 101 3.24 -2.27 -28.33
N HIS A 102 2.45 -3.06 -29.04
CA HIS A 102 1.12 -3.46 -28.59
C HIS A 102 0.64 -4.79 -29.20
N LYS A 103 -0.45 -5.31 -28.62
CA LYS A 103 -1.38 -6.24 -29.30
C LYS A 103 -2.59 -5.45 -29.82
N LYS A 104 -3.37 -6.02 -30.74
CA LYS A 104 -4.47 -5.29 -31.42
C LYS A 104 -5.44 -4.66 -30.42
N GLU A 105 -5.95 -5.44 -29.49
CA GLU A 105 -6.93 -5.04 -28.47
C GLU A 105 -6.40 -3.94 -27.53
N THR A 106 -5.11 -3.97 -27.21
CA THR A 106 -4.49 -2.96 -26.32
C THR A 106 -4.28 -1.61 -27.01
N LEU A 107 -4.04 -1.60 -28.33
CA LEU A 107 -4.02 -0.34 -29.11
C LEU A 107 -5.42 0.25 -29.21
N ASP A 108 -6.45 -0.57 -29.42
CA ASP A 108 -7.84 -0.09 -29.45
C ASP A 108 -8.21 0.60 -28.12
N ALA A 109 -7.80 0.03 -26.98
CA ALA A 109 -8.00 0.64 -25.67
C ALA A 109 -7.28 2.01 -25.55
N TYR A 110 -6.04 2.10 -26.01
CA TYR A 110 -5.29 3.36 -26.05
C TYR A 110 -5.95 4.42 -26.94
N LEU A 111 -6.36 4.05 -28.15
CA LEU A 111 -7.02 4.98 -29.09
C LEU A 111 -8.40 5.42 -28.58
N ASN A 112 -9.13 4.55 -27.88
CA ASN A 112 -10.39 4.91 -27.25
C ASN A 112 -10.17 5.89 -26.10
N LEU A 113 -9.17 5.65 -25.23
CA LEU A 113 -8.80 6.60 -24.18
C LEU A 113 -8.47 7.97 -24.76
N LYS A 114 -7.66 8.01 -25.84
CA LYS A 114 -7.29 9.25 -26.53
C LYS A 114 -8.50 10.01 -27.09
N LYS A 115 -9.51 9.30 -27.60
CA LYS A 115 -10.77 9.91 -28.07
C LYS A 115 -11.62 10.44 -26.91
N SER A 116 -11.69 9.71 -25.81
CA SER A 116 -12.57 10.04 -24.68
C SER A 116 -11.99 11.09 -23.74
N ILE A 117 -10.69 11.40 -23.80
CA ILE A 117 -10.04 12.27 -22.82
C ILE A 117 -10.60 13.70 -22.81
N HIS A 118 -11.04 14.21 -23.96
CA HIS A 118 -11.70 15.53 -24.05
C HIS A 118 -13.13 15.53 -23.49
N SER A 119 -13.70 14.36 -23.26
CA SER A 119 -15.03 14.16 -22.67
C SER A 119 -14.98 13.64 -21.23
N SER A 120 -13.82 13.24 -20.71
CA SER A 120 -13.70 12.76 -19.34
C SER A 120 -13.81 13.94 -18.39
N ALA A 121 -14.87 13.95 -17.58
CA ALA A 121 -15.04 14.95 -16.50
C ALA A 121 -13.96 14.83 -15.39
N ASN A 122 -13.14 13.78 -15.42
CA ASN A 122 -12.13 13.49 -14.41
C ASN A 122 -10.76 13.18 -15.06
N GLU A 123 -9.86 14.16 -15.05
CA GLU A 123 -8.50 14.05 -15.57
C GLU A 123 -7.65 12.98 -14.86
N GLN A 124 -7.91 12.73 -13.56
CA GLN A 124 -7.21 11.70 -12.80
C GLN A 124 -7.58 10.30 -13.29
N GLU A 125 -8.85 10.03 -13.60
CA GLU A 125 -9.26 8.72 -14.12
C GLU A 125 -8.65 8.43 -15.50
N ALA A 126 -8.48 9.45 -16.34
CA ALA A 126 -7.78 9.32 -17.61
C ALA A 126 -6.29 8.99 -17.41
N ALA A 127 -5.61 9.67 -16.47
CA ALA A 127 -4.23 9.39 -16.10
C ALA A 127 -4.05 7.98 -15.51
N ARG A 128 -4.98 7.54 -14.64
CA ARG A 128 -4.97 6.18 -14.08
C ARG A 128 -5.21 5.14 -15.16
N SER A 129 -6.15 5.38 -16.07
CA SER A 129 -6.38 4.51 -17.23
C SER A 129 -5.15 4.38 -18.11
N PHE A 130 -4.45 5.50 -18.38
CA PHE A 130 -3.21 5.46 -19.12
C PHE A 130 -2.11 4.72 -18.38
N GLY A 131 -1.94 4.96 -17.08
CA GLY A 131 -0.98 4.24 -16.23
C GLY A 131 -1.23 2.72 -16.22
N ARG A 132 -2.50 2.28 -16.17
CA ARG A 132 -2.86 0.86 -16.28
C ARG A 132 -2.52 0.28 -17.65
N LEU A 133 -2.73 1.01 -18.75
CA LEU A 133 -2.29 0.59 -20.09
C LEU A 133 -0.77 0.43 -20.17
N LEU A 134 -0.01 1.24 -19.42
CA LEU A 134 1.44 1.11 -19.29
C LEU A 134 1.86 -0.01 -18.32
N GLY A 135 0.92 -0.73 -17.70
CA GLY A 135 1.19 -1.79 -16.73
C GLY A 135 1.77 -1.28 -15.41
N TYR A 136 1.51 -0.02 -15.05
CA TYR A 136 1.96 0.52 -13.78
C TYR A 136 1.04 0.11 -12.63
N PRO A 137 1.59 -0.29 -11.48
CA PRO A 137 0.78 -0.54 -10.28
C PRO A 137 0.28 0.79 -9.68
N ASN A 138 -0.84 0.74 -8.95
CA ASN A 138 -1.51 1.93 -8.40
C ASN A 138 -0.58 2.85 -7.58
N HIS A 139 0.29 2.30 -6.74
CA HIS A 139 1.25 3.09 -5.98
C HIS A 139 2.24 3.88 -6.86
N TYR A 140 2.61 3.36 -8.04
CA TYR A 140 3.47 4.07 -8.99
C TYR A 140 2.69 5.13 -9.77
N ILE A 141 1.43 4.85 -10.12
CA ILE A 141 0.53 5.85 -10.72
C ILE A 141 0.32 7.02 -9.75
N ASN A 142 0.03 6.75 -8.47
CA ASN A 142 -0.09 7.77 -7.43
C ASN A 142 1.18 8.62 -7.31
N LYS A 143 2.36 7.99 -7.35
CA LYS A 143 3.65 8.70 -7.35
C LYS A 143 3.75 9.67 -8.52
N LEU A 144 3.46 9.21 -9.74
CA LEU A 144 3.50 10.08 -10.92
C LEU A 144 2.46 11.21 -10.83
N LEU A 145 1.25 10.94 -10.34
CA LEU A 145 0.24 11.97 -10.11
C LEU A 145 0.72 13.02 -9.10
N ALA A 146 1.36 12.60 -8.00
CA ALA A 146 1.89 13.50 -6.98
C ALA A 146 3.07 14.35 -7.48
N GLU A 147 3.91 13.80 -8.36
CA GLU A 147 5.02 14.51 -9.00
C GLU A 147 4.53 15.59 -9.99
N ASN A 148 3.38 15.38 -10.63
CA ASN A 148 2.89 16.25 -11.71
C ASN A 148 1.72 17.15 -11.31
N THR A 149 1.08 16.92 -10.16
CA THR A 149 -0.12 17.65 -9.72
C THR A 149 -0.14 17.91 -8.22
N SER A 150 -1.23 18.52 -7.73
CA SER A 150 -1.50 18.69 -6.29
C SER A 150 -1.98 17.41 -5.60
N PHE A 151 -2.22 16.31 -6.33
CA PHE A 151 -2.67 15.03 -5.76
C PHE A 151 -1.70 14.51 -4.69
N ARG A 152 -2.22 14.11 -3.54
CA ARG A 152 -1.47 13.49 -2.45
C ARG A 152 -2.24 12.30 -1.87
N THR A 153 -1.49 11.41 -1.27
CA THR A 153 -1.95 10.24 -0.51
C THR A 153 -1.51 10.36 0.94
N LEU A 154 -1.99 9.48 1.81
CA LEU A 154 -1.63 9.50 3.23
C LEU A 154 -0.11 9.36 3.45
N ASN A 155 0.57 8.61 2.59
CA ASN A 155 2.03 8.40 2.65
C ASN A 155 2.82 9.72 2.53
N ASP A 156 2.31 10.71 1.79
CA ASP A 156 2.99 12.00 1.58
C ASP A 156 3.06 12.84 2.87
N PHE A 157 2.22 12.52 3.86
CA PHE A 157 2.15 13.18 5.17
C PHE A 157 2.89 12.41 6.29
N GLY A 158 3.57 11.32 5.93
CA GLY A 158 4.43 10.55 6.81
C GLY A 158 3.67 9.72 7.84
N ILE A 159 3.33 8.49 7.47
CA ILE A 159 2.77 7.49 8.40
C ILE A 159 3.87 7.01 9.35
N GLU A 160 3.63 7.13 10.65
CA GLU A 160 4.54 6.70 11.71
C GLU A 160 4.14 5.36 12.34
N GLY A 161 2.90 4.93 12.13
CA GLY A 161 2.38 3.64 12.60
C GLY A 161 0.86 3.59 12.56
N THR A 162 0.29 2.49 13.06
CA THR A 162 -1.15 2.27 13.13
C THR A 162 -1.60 1.92 14.55
N ASN A 163 -2.83 2.28 14.88
CA ASN A 163 -3.44 1.93 16.15
C ASN A 163 -4.87 1.44 15.92
N LEU A 164 -5.33 0.51 16.74
CA LEU A 164 -6.71 0.02 16.71
C LEU A 164 -7.42 0.35 18.02
N PHE A 165 -8.57 1.01 17.95
CA PHE A 165 -9.38 1.30 19.13
C PHE A 165 -10.45 0.24 19.35
N LEU A 166 -10.39 -0.43 20.50
CA LEU A 166 -11.37 -1.42 20.94
C LEU A 166 -12.13 -0.87 22.15
N TYR A 167 -13.44 -1.16 22.23
CA TYR A 167 -14.34 -0.52 23.17
C TYR A 167 -14.94 -1.56 24.12
N TYR A 168 -14.82 -1.28 25.42
CA TYR A 168 -15.18 -2.22 26.47
C TYR A 168 -16.14 -1.60 27.46
N LYS A 169 -17.07 -2.43 27.94
CA LYS A 169 -17.89 -2.09 29.10
C LYS A 169 -17.07 -2.18 30.40
N ASP A 170 -16.17 -3.15 30.48
CA ASP A 170 -15.25 -3.36 31.60
C ASP A 170 -13.79 -3.18 31.12
N LEU A 171 -13.35 -1.92 31.10
CA LEU A 171 -12.00 -1.55 30.65
C LEU A 171 -10.91 -2.20 31.51
N ASP A 172 -11.11 -2.34 32.82
CA ASP A 172 -10.13 -2.95 33.72
C ASP A 172 -9.92 -4.44 33.40
N LYS A 173 -11.00 -5.18 33.13
CA LYS A 173 -10.93 -6.57 32.71
C LYS A 173 -10.20 -6.72 31.37
N ALA A 174 -10.46 -5.83 30.41
CA ALA A 174 -9.73 -5.81 29.14
C ALA A 174 -8.25 -5.49 29.37
N ARG A 175 -7.94 -4.46 30.15
CA ARG A 175 -6.57 -4.07 30.52
C ARG A 175 -5.80 -5.23 31.12
N ILE A 176 -6.36 -5.96 32.09
CA ILE A 176 -5.75 -7.16 32.69
C ILE A 176 -5.52 -8.25 31.62
N PHE A 177 -6.48 -8.47 30.72
CA PHE A 177 -6.31 -9.46 29.66
C PHE A 177 -5.15 -9.11 28.71
N TYR A 178 -5.14 -7.91 28.13
CA TYR A 178 -4.09 -7.55 27.17
C TYR A 178 -2.72 -7.35 27.85
N ASN A 179 -2.65 -6.76 29.04
CA ASN A 179 -1.39 -6.53 29.73
C ASN A 179 -0.84 -7.77 30.45
N GLU A 180 -1.67 -8.47 31.25
CA GLU A 180 -1.20 -9.58 32.07
C GLU A 180 -1.36 -10.94 31.38
N THR A 181 -2.45 -11.17 30.67
CA THR A 181 -2.68 -12.45 29.98
C THR A 181 -1.87 -12.53 28.69
N LEU A 182 -1.94 -11.52 27.83
CA LEU A 182 -1.15 -11.46 26.60
C LEU A 182 0.25 -10.86 26.79
N GLY A 183 0.50 -10.17 27.91
CA GLY A 183 1.83 -9.62 28.19
C GLY A 183 2.13 -8.30 27.47
N LEU A 184 1.16 -7.63 26.83
CA LEU A 184 1.46 -6.41 26.07
C LEU A 184 1.90 -5.26 26.99
N GLU A 185 2.92 -4.51 26.58
CA GLU A 185 3.40 -3.34 27.33
C GLU A 185 2.37 -2.20 27.26
N ILE A 186 2.01 -1.62 28.41
CA ILE A 186 1.23 -0.38 28.48
C ILE A 186 2.18 0.81 28.24
N LEU A 187 1.91 1.57 27.18
CA LEU A 187 2.66 2.76 26.80
C LEU A 187 2.04 4.06 27.29
N SER A 188 0.71 4.08 27.46
CA SER A 188 0.00 5.19 28.06
C SER A 188 -1.30 4.72 28.70
N ASP A 189 -1.72 5.42 29.75
CA ASP A 189 -2.98 5.19 30.47
C ASP A 189 -3.60 6.54 30.81
N TYR A 190 -4.75 6.85 30.21
CA TYR A 190 -5.49 8.09 30.40
C TYR A 190 -6.68 7.92 31.35
N GLY A 191 -6.77 6.78 32.04
CA GLY A 191 -7.91 6.38 32.87
C GLY A 191 -9.11 5.85 32.08
N PHE A 192 -9.52 6.55 31.01
CA PHE A 192 -10.61 6.10 30.12
C PHE A 192 -10.11 5.35 28.87
N ALA A 193 -8.79 5.36 28.64
CA ALA A 193 -8.18 4.70 27.50
C ALA A 193 -6.75 4.25 27.85
N VAL A 194 -6.40 3.02 27.46
CA VAL A 194 -5.09 2.40 27.72
C VAL A 194 -4.49 1.96 26.39
N THR A 195 -3.30 2.47 26.05
CA THR A 195 -2.61 2.11 24.81
C THR A 195 -1.53 1.09 25.09
N LEU A 196 -1.59 -0.04 24.40
CA LEU A 196 -0.63 -1.14 24.50
C LEU A 196 0.14 -1.35 23.20
N LYS A 197 1.40 -1.75 23.33
CA LYS A 197 2.29 -2.08 22.21
C LYS A 197 2.04 -3.49 21.71
N ILE A 198 1.75 -3.65 20.42
CA ILE A 198 1.71 -4.96 19.77
C ILE A 198 3.07 -5.26 19.13
N SER A 199 3.59 -4.31 18.35
CA SER A 199 4.85 -4.44 17.61
C SER A 199 5.57 -3.09 17.53
N LYS A 200 6.57 -2.97 16.65
CA LYS A 200 7.44 -1.77 16.54
C LYS A 200 6.66 -0.47 16.33
N ASP A 201 5.71 -0.49 15.39
CA ASP A 201 4.94 0.67 14.94
C ASP A 201 3.43 0.36 14.81
N ALA A 202 2.95 -0.57 15.62
CA ALA A 202 1.53 -0.90 15.72
C ALA A 202 1.08 -1.09 17.17
N TRP A 203 -0.09 -0.54 17.48
CA TRP A 203 -0.65 -0.46 18.83
C TRP A 203 -2.12 -0.89 18.85
N VAL A 204 -2.59 -1.16 20.06
CA VAL A 204 -4.02 -1.28 20.36
C VAL A 204 -4.34 -0.35 21.53
N THR A 205 -5.41 0.44 21.40
CA THR A 205 -5.95 1.23 22.50
C THR A 205 -7.28 0.64 22.94
N LEU A 206 -7.35 0.26 24.20
CA LEU A 206 -8.57 -0.17 24.87
C LEU A 206 -9.28 1.08 25.41
N VAL A 207 -10.56 1.24 25.14
CA VAL A 207 -11.33 2.45 25.46
C VAL A 207 -12.56 2.07 26.27
N ASP A 208 -12.86 2.86 27.31
CA ASP A 208 -14.13 2.80 28.01
C ASP A 208 -15.27 3.21 27.06
N ALA A 209 -16.19 2.29 26.78
CA ALA A 209 -17.32 2.50 25.86
C ALA A 209 -18.36 3.52 26.35
N GLU A 210 -18.39 3.85 27.65
CA GLU A 210 -19.26 4.91 28.17
C GLU A 210 -18.79 6.29 27.68
N ILE A 211 -17.47 6.48 27.59
CA ILE A 211 -16.81 7.74 27.20
C ILE A 211 -16.49 7.75 25.69
N GLY A 212 -16.13 6.59 25.14
CA GLY A 212 -15.70 6.40 23.77
C GLY A 212 -16.80 6.64 22.73
N ARG A 213 -16.36 6.72 21.46
CA ARG A 213 -17.23 6.94 20.29
C ARG A 213 -18.17 5.78 20.02
N HIS A 214 -17.69 4.54 20.20
CA HIS A 214 -18.48 3.34 20.00
C HIS A 214 -19.03 2.82 21.32
N LYS A 215 -20.24 2.22 21.26
CA LYS A 215 -20.87 1.55 22.40
C LYS A 215 -20.52 0.07 22.45
N ALA A 216 -20.46 -0.49 23.67
CA ALA A 216 -19.99 -1.86 23.89
C ALA A 216 -20.89 -2.94 23.25
N ASP A 217 -22.16 -2.60 22.99
CA ASP A 217 -23.16 -3.44 22.32
C ASP A 217 -23.12 -3.34 20.78
N GLU A 218 -22.30 -2.46 20.23
CA GLU A 218 -22.09 -2.42 18.78
C GLU A 218 -21.45 -3.72 18.27
N PRO A 219 -21.82 -4.17 17.06
CA PRO A 219 -21.17 -5.31 16.44
C PRO A 219 -19.66 -5.07 16.32
N LYS A 220 -18.85 -5.99 16.87
CA LYS A 220 -17.39 -5.95 16.82
C LYS A 220 -16.89 -6.47 15.48
N THR A 221 -17.21 -5.76 14.41
CA THR A 221 -16.95 -6.19 13.02
C THR A 221 -15.49 -5.89 12.66
N VAL A 222 -14.58 -6.58 13.35
CA VAL A 222 -13.14 -6.48 13.20
C VAL A 222 -12.48 -7.73 13.77
N ALA A 223 -11.40 -8.17 13.16
CA ALA A 223 -10.49 -9.15 13.76
C ALA A 223 -9.06 -8.60 13.76
N ILE A 224 -8.26 -9.07 14.70
CA ILE A 224 -6.89 -8.62 14.89
C ILE A 224 -6.00 -9.83 14.76
N ALA A 225 -5.17 -9.89 13.73
CA ALA A 225 -4.14 -10.90 13.62
C ALA A 225 -2.87 -10.44 14.32
N LEU A 226 -2.49 -11.13 15.40
CA LEU A 226 -1.27 -10.98 16.15
C LEU A 226 -0.23 -11.96 15.57
N LEU A 227 0.77 -11.42 14.86
CA LEU A 227 1.70 -12.25 14.10
C LEU A 227 2.82 -12.79 14.99
N THR A 228 2.96 -14.11 15.07
CA THR A 228 3.94 -14.78 15.95
C THR A 228 4.50 -16.06 15.32
N ASN A 229 5.73 -16.42 15.69
CA ASN A 229 6.38 -17.67 15.27
C ASN A 229 6.13 -18.83 16.24
N HIS A 230 5.37 -18.62 17.32
CA HIS A 230 5.19 -19.56 18.44
C HIS A 230 3.72 -19.98 18.63
N LEU A 231 3.04 -20.33 17.54
CA LEU A 231 1.60 -20.64 17.56
C LEU A 231 1.23 -21.78 18.51
N ALA A 232 2.02 -22.85 18.56
CA ALA A 232 1.73 -24.02 19.38
C ALA A 232 1.80 -23.68 20.88
N GLU A 233 2.80 -22.89 21.28
CA GLU A 233 3.02 -22.41 22.64
C GLU A 233 1.93 -21.44 23.06
N TRP A 234 1.58 -20.47 22.20
CA TRP A 234 0.47 -19.53 22.44
C TRP A 234 -0.86 -20.26 22.61
N TYR A 235 -1.14 -21.22 21.73
CA TYR A 235 -2.36 -22.01 21.78
C TYR A 235 -2.47 -22.79 23.10
N ALA A 236 -1.43 -23.54 23.47
CA ALA A 236 -1.40 -24.30 24.72
C ALA A 236 -1.52 -23.41 25.95
N TYR A 237 -0.84 -22.25 25.94
CA TYR A 237 -0.90 -21.27 27.03
C TYR A 237 -2.31 -20.69 27.20
N LEU A 238 -2.96 -20.28 26.11
CA LEU A 238 -4.30 -19.69 26.19
C LEU A 238 -5.36 -20.72 26.61
N GLN A 239 -5.18 -22.00 26.24
CA GLN A 239 -6.00 -23.09 26.76
C GLN A 239 -5.82 -23.30 28.27
N ASP A 240 -4.59 -23.28 28.79
CA ASP A 240 -4.31 -23.34 30.24
C ASP A 240 -4.98 -22.16 30.98
N LYS A 241 -4.91 -20.96 30.40
CA LYS A 241 -5.60 -19.75 30.91
C LYS A 241 -7.11 -19.77 30.70
N LYS A 242 -7.66 -20.79 30.05
CA LYS A 242 -9.09 -20.95 29.75
C LYS A 242 -9.65 -19.75 28.97
N VAL A 243 -8.82 -19.16 28.11
CA VAL A 243 -9.27 -18.15 27.15
C VAL A 243 -10.14 -18.85 26.10
N PRO A 244 -11.34 -18.34 25.78
CA PRO A 244 -12.21 -18.99 24.80
C PRO A 244 -11.55 -19.05 23.42
N ILE A 245 -11.58 -20.22 22.79
CA ILE A 245 -11.09 -20.45 21.43
C ILE A 245 -12.30 -20.62 20.49
N LYS A 246 -12.36 -19.79 19.44
CA LYS A 246 -13.39 -19.87 18.39
C LYS A 246 -12.98 -20.86 17.30
N TYR A 247 -11.73 -20.77 16.85
CA TYR A 247 -11.16 -21.65 15.83
C TYR A 247 -9.87 -22.27 16.35
N GLU A 248 -9.82 -23.59 16.39
CA GLU A 248 -8.72 -24.36 16.97
C GLU A 248 -7.48 -24.38 16.08
N TYR A 249 -6.30 -24.48 16.71
CA TYR A 249 -5.03 -24.62 16.00
C TYR A 249 -4.96 -25.97 15.28
N LYS A 250 -4.98 -25.92 13.94
CA LYS A 250 -4.96 -27.09 13.04
C LYS A 250 -3.95 -26.84 11.91
N PRO A 251 -2.64 -26.86 12.20
CA PRO A 251 -1.62 -26.57 11.21
C PRO A 251 -1.71 -27.57 10.05
N LYS A 252 -1.49 -27.07 8.83
CA LYS A 252 -1.51 -27.88 7.61
C LYS A 252 -0.21 -27.74 6.85
N GLU A 253 0.20 -28.82 6.20
CA GLU A 253 1.29 -28.80 5.24
C GLU A 253 0.87 -27.99 4.00
N ASN A 254 1.79 -27.18 3.46
CA ASN A 254 1.59 -26.33 2.27
C ASN A 254 0.45 -25.29 2.36
N ASN A 255 0.02 -24.90 3.57
CA ASN A 255 -0.91 -23.78 3.73
C ASN A 255 -0.18 -22.43 3.63
N PRO A 256 -0.79 -21.35 3.09
CA PRO A 256 -0.21 -20.01 3.10
C PRO A 256 0.04 -19.46 4.51
N HIS A 257 -0.75 -19.86 5.49
CA HIS A 257 -0.61 -19.43 6.88
C HIS A 257 -1.09 -20.53 7.81
N ASP A 258 -0.64 -20.53 9.05
CA ASP A 258 -1.29 -21.27 10.13
C ASP A 258 -1.80 -20.27 11.17
N GLY A 259 -2.82 -20.66 11.92
CA GLY A 259 -3.29 -19.87 13.03
C GLY A 259 -4.41 -20.53 13.81
N PHE A 260 -4.86 -19.81 14.83
CA PHE A 260 -6.05 -20.10 15.62
C PHE A 260 -6.67 -18.78 16.08
N VAL A 261 -7.94 -18.82 16.51
CA VAL A 261 -8.67 -17.60 16.90
C VAL A 261 -9.15 -17.71 18.33
N ALA A 262 -8.65 -16.84 19.18
CA ALA A 262 -9.11 -16.62 20.53
C ALA A 262 -10.16 -15.49 20.58
N ILE A 263 -10.97 -15.48 21.63
CA ILE A 263 -11.95 -14.43 21.90
C ILE A 263 -11.51 -13.69 23.15
N ASP A 264 -11.45 -12.36 23.05
CA ASP A 264 -11.13 -11.50 24.18
C ASP A 264 -12.29 -11.43 25.22
N PRO A 265 -12.12 -10.72 26.35
CA PRO A 265 -13.11 -10.69 27.42
C PRO A 265 -14.53 -10.22 27.05
N GLU A 266 -14.71 -9.51 25.93
CA GLU A 266 -15.99 -8.95 25.48
C GLU A 266 -16.35 -9.27 24.02
N GLY A 267 -15.62 -10.18 23.38
CA GLY A 267 -16.03 -10.77 22.10
C GLY A 267 -15.25 -10.32 20.87
N TYR A 268 -14.18 -9.53 21.00
CA TYR A 268 -13.30 -9.26 19.85
C TYR A 268 -12.54 -10.53 19.47
N LEU A 269 -12.34 -10.73 18.16
CA LEU A 269 -11.60 -11.88 17.64
C LEU A 269 -10.11 -11.55 17.52
N LEU A 270 -9.30 -12.38 18.15
CA LEU A 270 -7.84 -12.31 18.12
C LEU A 270 -7.32 -13.52 17.37
N GLU A 271 -6.83 -13.32 16.16
CA GLU A 271 -6.14 -14.34 15.40
C GLU A 271 -4.68 -14.37 15.82
N PHE A 272 -4.18 -15.54 16.14
CA PHE A 272 -2.74 -15.78 16.30
C PHE A 272 -2.30 -16.42 15.01
N GLU A 273 -1.45 -15.74 14.25
CA GLU A 273 -1.19 -16.11 12.86
C GLU A 273 0.31 -16.12 12.52
N MET A 274 0.68 -17.06 11.65
CA MET A 274 2.02 -17.17 11.08
C MET A 274 1.90 -17.39 9.58
N PHE A 275 2.41 -16.45 8.79
CA PHE A 275 2.53 -16.60 7.34
C PHE A 275 3.70 -17.53 6.99
N LYS A 276 3.49 -18.41 6.00
CA LYS A 276 4.49 -19.37 5.53
C LYS A 276 4.97 -19.03 4.11
N PRO A 277 6.16 -19.51 3.71
CA PRO A 277 6.57 -19.52 2.31
C PRO A 277 5.51 -20.22 1.45
N HIS A 278 4.85 -19.45 0.58
CA HIS A 278 3.75 -19.88 -0.29
C HIS A 278 3.62 -18.87 -1.44
N PRO A 279 3.13 -19.24 -2.64
CA PRO A 279 2.92 -18.31 -3.75
C PRO A 279 2.15 -17.03 -3.37
N GLU A 280 1.14 -17.15 -2.50
CA GLU A 280 0.36 -16.00 -2.00
C GLU A 280 1.19 -14.99 -1.19
N ASN A 281 2.29 -15.42 -0.58
CA ASN A 281 3.09 -14.63 0.34
C ASN A 281 4.47 -14.25 -0.21
N GLU A 282 4.75 -14.46 -1.49
CA GLU A 282 6.06 -14.16 -2.10
C GLU A 282 6.50 -12.71 -1.91
N LYS A 283 5.54 -11.78 -1.88
CA LYS A 283 5.78 -10.35 -1.60
C LYS A 283 5.84 -10.03 -0.10
N LEU A 284 5.19 -10.83 0.74
CA LEU A 284 5.05 -10.61 2.19
C LEU A 284 6.24 -11.18 2.97
N ILE A 285 6.61 -12.45 2.75
CA ILE A 285 7.66 -13.15 3.52
C ILE A 285 8.98 -12.38 3.57
N PRO A 286 9.48 -11.77 2.47
CA PRO A 286 10.73 -11.00 2.53
C PRO A 286 10.64 -9.70 3.34
N LYS A 287 9.42 -9.20 3.56
CA LYS A 287 9.14 -7.95 4.29
C LYS A 287 8.81 -8.17 5.74
N LEU A 288 8.30 -9.36 6.10
CA LEU A 288 8.02 -9.67 7.49
C LEU A 288 9.32 -9.54 8.29
N PRO A 289 9.27 -8.82 9.42
CA PRO A 289 10.43 -8.69 10.29
C PRO A 289 11.03 -10.07 10.58
N LYS A 290 12.31 -10.25 10.28
CA LYS A 290 13.07 -11.45 10.68
C LYS A 290 13.47 -11.40 12.16
N TYR A 291 12.94 -10.43 12.89
CA TYR A 291 13.34 -10.11 14.24
C TYR A 291 12.56 -10.94 15.25
N ASP A 292 13.21 -11.11 16.39
CA ASP A 292 12.55 -11.46 17.63
C ASP A 292 11.47 -10.38 17.91
N ALA A 293 10.23 -10.81 18.11
CA ALA A 293 9.08 -10.00 18.50
C ALA A 293 9.34 -8.97 19.64
N THR A 294 8.46 -7.99 19.82
CA THR A 294 8.62 -7.08 20.98
C THR A 294 8.39 -7.85 22.29
N SER A 295 9.42 -7.91 23.14
CA SER A 295 9.32 -8.50 24.47
C SER A 295 8.37 -7.70 25.34
N SER A 296 7.46 -8.40 26.02
CA SER A 296 6.55 -7.86 27.03
C SER A 296 7.29 -7.17 28.20
N ASP A 297 6.78 -6.02 28.68
CA ASP A 297 7.22 -5.35 29.94
C ASP A 297 7.04 -6.27 31.18
N THR A 298 6.21 -7.31 31.06
CA THR A 298 5.98 -8.30 32.12
C THR A 298 7.10 -9.35 32.26
N GLY A 299 8.10 -9.35 31.36
CA GLY A 299 9.15 -10.38 31.31
C GLY A 299 8.61 -11.79 31.05
N LYS A 300 7.33 -11.91 30.70
CA LYS A 300 6.59 -13.17 30.58
C LYS A 300 6.89 -13.91 29.30
N TRP A 301 7.12 -13.17 28.22
CA TRP A 301 7.53 -13.68 26.93
C TRP A 301 8.92 -13.17 26.62
N ASN A 302 9.82 -14.09 26.24
CA ASN A 302 11.10 -13.67 25.72
C ASN A 302 10.90 -12.95 24.38
N ILE A 303 11.90 -12.20 23.93
CA ILE A 303 11.83 -11.42 22.69
C ILE A 303 11.44 -12.30 21.49
N LYS A 304 11.65 -13.61 21.50
CA LYS A 304 11.27 -14.50 20.39
C LYS A 304 9.78 -14.86 20.38
N GLU A 305 9.12 -14.80 21.53
CA GLU A 305 7.77 -15.34 21.76
C GLU A 305 6.63 -14.32 21.61
N GLY A 306 6.92 -13.02 21.53
CA GLY A 306 5.91 -11.98 21.36
C GLY A 306 5.28 -11.91 19.96
N PHE A 307 4.75 -10.73 19.63
CA PHE A 307 4.26 -10.41 18.29
C PHE A 307 5.25 -9.53 17.51
N TYR A 308 5.44 -9.86 16.23
CA TYR A 308 6.34 -9.11 15.33
C TYR A 308 5.59 -8.19 14.36
N GLY A 309 4.26 -8.25 14.35
CA GLY A 309 3.41 -7.39 13.54
C GLY A 309 1.94 -7.68 13.81
N THR A 310 1.07 -6.88 13.18
CA THR A 310 -0.38 -7.04 13.29
C THR A 310 -1.09 -6.74 11.99
N VAL A 311 -2.14 -7.50 11.69
CA VAL A 311 -3.09 -7.20 10.61
C VAL A 311 -4.43 -6.84 11.25
N THR A 312 -4.97 -5.67 10.93
CA THR A 312 -6.34 -5.29 11.29
C THR A 312 -7.26 -5.69 10.15
N TRP A 313 -8.09 -6.71 10.35
CA TRP A 313 -9.04 -7.20 9.35
C TRP A 313 -10.36 -6.45 9.42
N LEU A 314 -10.72 -5.82 8.30
CA LEU A 314 -11.90 -5.01 8.08
C LEU A 314 -12.78 -5.68 7.02
N TYR A 315 -14.10 -5.70 7.27
CA TYR A 315 -15.08 -6.44 6.47
C TYR A 315 -15.96 -5.50 5.63
N TYR A 316 -16.04 -5.78 4.32
CA TYR A 316 -16.69 -4.92 3.32
C TYR A 316 -17.72 -5.69 2.49
N GLN A 317 -18.79 -4.98 2.09
CA GLN A 317 -19.76 -5.47 1.10
C GLN A 317 -19.27 -5.25 -0.32
N ASP A 318 -18.65 -4.10 -0.59
CA ASP A 318 -18.04 -3.78 -1.87
C ASP A 318 -16.51 -3.78 -1.73
N MET A 319 -15.91 -4.91 -2.12
CA MET A 319 -14.45 -5.05 -2.14
C MET A 319 -13.80 -4.14 -3.17
N GLN A 320 -14.42 -3.92 -4.34
CA GLN A 320 -13.80 -3.12 -5.40
C GLN A 320 -13.70 -1.65 -5.01
N GLU A 321 -14.75 -1.10 -4.41
CA GLU A 321 -14.75 0.28 -3.89
C GLU A 321 -13.69 0.44 -2.80
N SER A 322 -13.58 -0.53 -1.90
CA SER A 322 -12.66 -0.50 -0.77
C SER A 322 -11.20 -0.65 -1.23
N GLU A 323 -10.91 -1.55 -2.17
CA GLU A 323 -9.60 -1.70 -2.80
C GLU A 323 -9.18 -0.39 -3.49
N LYS A 324 -10.09 0.23 -4.26
CA LYS A 324 -9.85 1.54 -4.89
C LYS A 324 -9.54 2.61 -3.85
N PHE A 325 -10.30 2.68 -2.77
CA PHE A 325 -10.07 3.65 -1.70
C PHE A 325 -8.70 3.48 -1.04
N TYR A 326 -8.35 2.27 -0.60
CA TYR A 326 -7.08 2.05 0.09
C TYR A 326 -5.87 2.20 -0.84
N GLU A 327 -5.97 1.84 -2.12
CA GLU A 327 -4.87 1.94 -3.09
C GLU A 327 -4.72 3.29 -3.76
N GLU A 328 -5.82 3.90 -4.18
CA GLU A 328 -5.80 5.12 -4.99
C GLU A 328 -5.96 6.38 -4.15
N THR A 329 -6.75 6.32 -3.07
CA THR A 329 -7.04 7.48 -2.21
C THR A 329 -6.08 7.54 -1.02
N ILE A 330 -6.06 6.49 -0.19
CA ILE A 330 -5.15 6.42 0.96
C ILE A 330 -3.71 6.16 0.51
N GLY A 331 -3.53 5.40 -0.59
CA GLY A 331 -2.23 5.19 -1.22
C GLY A 331 -1.42 4.00 -0.66
N LEU A 332 -2.07 3.07 0.02
CA LEU A 332 -1.39 1.90 0.59
C LEU A 332 -0.99 0.90 -0.49
N LYS A 333 0.09 0.16 -0.24
CA LYS A 333 0.60 -0.86 -1.16
C LYS A 333 0.04 -2.23 -0.79
N GLN A 334 -0.71 -2.85 -1.72
CA GLN A 334 -1.11 -4.26 -1.58
C GLN A 334 0.12 -5.17 -1.58
N ILE A 335 0.18 -6.08 -0.61
CA ILE A 335 1.28 -7.05 -0.44
C ILE A 335 0.82 -8.50 -0.46
N VAL A 336 -0.46 -8.78 -0.18
CA VAL A 336 -1.07 -10.12 -0.32
C VAL A 336 -2.40 -9.99 -1.04
N ASP A 337 -2.69 -10.96 -1.90
CA ASP A 337 -3.95 -11.10 -2.64
C ASP A 337 -4.45 -12.55 -2.60
N GLN A 338 -5.57 -12.79 -1.92
CA GLN A 338 -6.24 -14.10 -1.88
C GLN A 338 -7.58 -14.08 -2.64
N GLY A 339 -7.81 -13.06 -3.47
CA GLY A 339 -9.10 -12.76 -4.10
C GLY A 339 -10.09 -12.13 -3.12
N TRP A 340 -10.52 -12.87 -2.10
CA TRP A 340 -11.54 -12.42 -1.14
C TRP A 340 -10.99 -11.74 0.11
N ALA A 341 -9.67 -11.81 0.31
CA ALA A 341 -8.95 -11.10 1.35
C ALA A 341 -7.67 -10.48 0.77
N LYS A 342 -7.42 -9.22 1.10
CA LYS A 342 -6.27 -8.43 0.61
C LYS A 342 -5.55 -7.82 1.80
N VAL A 343 -4.21 -7.77 1.78
CA VAL A 343 -3.42 -7.12 2.84
C VAL A 343 -2.64 -5.94 2.27
N TYR A 344 -2.74 -4.80 2.96
CA TYR A 344 -2.13 -3.53 2.63
C TYR A 344 -1.12 -3.14 3.71
N GLN A 345 0.06 -2.70 3.26
CA GLN A 345 1.10 -2.21 4.17
C GLN A 345 0.81 -0.77 4.59
N VAL A 346 0.67 -0.53 5.90
CA VAL A 346 0.51 0.82 6.50
C VAL A 346 1.84 1.31 7.03
N SER A 347 2.54 0.47 7.80
CA SER A 347 3.84 0.75 8.40
C SER A 347 4.79 -0.45 8.23
N GLU A 348 5.91 -0.50 8.96
CA GLU A 348 6.86 -1.62 8.88
C GLU A 348 6.24 -2.91 9.44
N THR A 349 5.47 -2.80 10.53
CA THR A 349 4.90 -3.95 11.25
C THR A 349 3.37 -3.91 11.37
N GLY A 350 2.73 -2.83 10.92
CA GLY A 350 1.27 -2.65 10.90
C GLY A 350 0.67 -2.77 9.49
N TYR A 351 -0.40 -3.55 9.41
CA TYR A 351 -1.09 -3.85 8.16
C TYR A 351 -2.61 -3.71 8.32
N ILE A 352 -3.28 -3.34 7.23
CA ILE A 352 -4.74 -3.39 7.13
C ILE A 352 -5.12 -4.48 6.14
N GLY A 353 -6.05 -5.33 6.55
CA GLY A 353 -6.61 -6.38 5.71
C GLY A 353 -8.05 -6.06 5.34
N LEU A 354 -8.40 -6.14 4.05
CA LEU A 354 -9.78 -6.01 3.57
C LEU A 354 -10.33 -7.40 3.29
N VAL A 355 -11.54 -7.68 3.75
CA VAL A 355 -12.16 -9.01 3.64
C VAL A 355 -13.58 -8.87 3.07
N ASP A 356 -13.90 -9.73 2.11
CA ASP A 356 -15.28 -9.92 1.64
C ASP A 356 -16.12 -10.50 2.79
N GLU A 357 -17.11 -9.74 3.24
CA GLU A 357 -17.98 -10.08 4.36
C GLU A 357 -18.70 -11.44 4.20
N ARG A 358 -18.89 -11.90 2.96
CA ARG A 358 -19.57 -13.19 2.69
C ARG A 358 -18.68 -14.40 2.93
N ARG A 359 -17.38 -14.18 3.15
CA ARG A 359 -16.37 -15.25 3.32
C ARG A 359 -15.59 -15.13 4.62
N GLY A 360 -15.46 -13.92 5.14
CA GLY A 360 -14.77 -13.63 6.39
C GLY A 360 -15.48 -14.13 7.65
N MET A 361 -14.88 -13.84 8.82
CA MET A 361 -15.44 -14.23 10.12
C MET A 361 -16.58 -13.32 10.62
N HIS A 362 -16.78 -12.18 9.96
CA HIS A 362 -17.85 -11.24 10.26
C HIS A 362 -18.59 -10.83 8.98
N ASN A 363 -19.91 -10.72 9.11
CA ASN A 363 -20.75 -10.03 8.13
C ASN A 363 -20.56 -8.52 8.27
N PHE A 364 -20.92 -7.78 7.23
CA PHE A 364 -20.95 -6.33 7.26
C PHE A 364 -22.01 -5.81 8.25
N THR A 365 -21.65 -4.73 8.93
CA THR A 365 -22.54 -3.93 9.77
C THR A 365 -22.23 -2.45 9.60
N GLU A 366 -23.23 -1.57 9.71
CA GLU A 366 -22.98 -0.12 9.63
C GLU A 366 -22.17 0.38 10.84
N LYS A 367 -22.52 -0.12 12.03
CA LYS A 367 -21.75 0.10 13.26
C LYS A 367 -20.65 -0.95 13.38
N LYS A 368 -19.42 -0.52 13.65
CA LYS A 368 -18.23 -1.38 13.61
C LYS A 368 -17.70 -1.81 14.97
N GLY A 369 -18.11 -1.12 16.05
CA GLY A 369 -17.56 -1.34 17.38
C GLY A 369 -16.03 -1.17 17.43
N THR A 370 -15.44 -0.40 16.51
CA THR A 370 -13.98 -0.17 16.43
C THR A 370 -13.68 1.08 15.62
N SER A 371 -12.52 1.69 15.85
CA SER A 371 -11.96 2.75 15.00
C SER A 371 -10.52 2.39 14.65
N VAL A 372 -10.11 2.66 13.40
CA VAL A 372 -8.73 2.45 12.94
C VAL A 372 -8.01 3.79 12.97
N SER A 373 -6.77 3.80 13.45
CA SER A 373 -5.97 5.02 13.53
C SER A 373 -4.65 4.93 12.76
N PHE A 374 -4.27 6.09 12.22
CA PHE A 374 -3.01 6.33 11.54
C PHE A 374 -2.29 7.46 12.26
N LEU A 375 -1.09 7.17 12.76
CA LEU A 375 -0.23 8.19 13.35
C LEU A 375 0.51 8.91 12.22
N LEU A 376 0.39 10.25 12.19
CA LEU A 376 0.97 11.07 11.14
C LEU A 376 1.98 12.07 11.67
N LYS A 377 3.10 12.19 10.96
CA LYS A 377 4.09 13.23 11.18
C LYS A 377 3.50 14.61 10.86
N ASP A 378 2.89 14.76 9.69
CA ASP A 378 2.23 15.98 9.22
C ASP A 378 0.70 15.83 9.24
N LEU A 379 0.15 15.74 10.46
CA LEU A 379 -1.29 15.64 10.68
C LEU A 379 -2.07 16.84 10.12
N GLU A 380 -1.57 18.05 10.35
CA GLU A 380 -2.20 19.29 9.88
C GLU A 380 -2.22 19.37 8.35
N GLY A 381 -1.13 19.00 7.68
CA GLY A 381 -1.07 18.95 6.22
C GLY A 381 -2.09 17.98 5.63
N TRP A 382 -2.23 16.77 6.22
CA TRP A 382 -3.22 15.80 5.76
C TRP A 382 -4.65 16.34 5.93
N TYR A 383 -4.95 16.95 7.07
CA TYR A 383 -6.26 17.53 7.33
C TYR A 383 -6.64 18.63 6.34
N GLU A 384 -5.74 19.58 6.06
CA GLU A 384 -6.02 20.63 5.07
C GLU A 384 -6.14 20.05 3.65
N TYR A 385 -5.34 19.02 3.31
CA TYR A 385 -5.51 18.30 2.05
C TYR A 385 -6.90 17.65 1.96
N VAL A 386 -7.37 16.99 3.02
CA VAL A 386 -8.69 16.36 3.06
C VAL A 386 -9.81 17.40 2.92
N LYS A 387 -9.70 18.56 3.58
CA LYS A 387 -10.69 19.64 3.46
C LYS A 387 -10.78 20.25 2.07
N ILE A 388 -9.65 20.36 1.37
CA ILE A 388 -9.60 21.01 0.04
C ILE A 388 -10.01 20.03 -1.06
N ASN A 389 -9.59 18.78 -0.96
CA ASN A 389 -9.73 17.80 -2.05
C ASN A 389 -10.81 16.75 -1.80
N GLU A 390 -11.40 16.73 -0.60
CA GLU A 390 -12.47 15.83 -0.17
C GLU A 390 -12.24 14.34 -0.55
N PRO A 391 -11.03 13.78 -0.35
CA PRO A 391 -10.74 12.38 -0.69
C PRO A 391 -11.54 11.38 0.16
N LEU A 392 -12.04 11.82 1.32
CA LEU A 392 -12.85 11.06 2.25
C LEU A 392 -13.72 12.03 3.09
N PRO A 393 -14.89 11.60 3.58
CA PRO A 393 -15.75 12.45 4.40
C PRO A 393 -15.13 12.68 5.78
N ILE A 394 -15.09 13.94 6.23
CA ILE A 394 -14.74 14.30 7.62
C ILE A 394 -15.97 14.09 8.50
N ILE A 395 -15.83 13.24 9.51
CA ILE A 395 -16.86 12.95 10.52
C ILE A 395 -16.67 13.82 11.76
N LYS A 396 -15.42 14.15 12.08
CA LYS A 396 -15.08 15.05 13.18
C LYS A 396 -13.89 15.92 12.80
N GLU A 397 -14.12 17.23 12.85
CA GLU A 397 -13.08 18.25 12.64
C GLU A 397 -11.94 18.11 13.65
N MET A 398 -10.78 18.68 13.30
CA MET A 398 -9.58 18.64 14.11
C MET A 398 -9.84 19.08 15.56
N TYR A 399 -9.39 18.27 16.52
CA TYR A 399 -9.55 18.51 17.95
C TYR A 399 -8.30 18.09 18.72
N SER A 400 -8.15 18.64 19.93
CA SER A 400 -7.18 18.18 20.92
C SER A 400 -7.87 17.27 21.94
N GLY A 401 -7.21 16.19 22.32
CA GLY A 401 -7.61 15.33 23.42
C GLY A 401 -7.55 16.05 24.77
N LYS A 402 -8.18 15.46 25.79
CA LYS A 402 -8.16 15.97 27.16
C LYS A 402 -6.72 16.19 27.65
N GLU A 403 -6.47 17.33 28.26
CA GLU A 403 -5.13 17.78 28.73
C GLU A 403 -4.08 17.84 27.60
N GLU A 404 -4.53 18.06 26.36
CA GLU A 404 -3.67 18.17 25.17
C GLU A 404 -2.75 16.95 24.98
N ARG A 405 -3.19 15.75 25.37
CA ARG A 405 -2.41 14.51 25.19
C ARG A 405 -2.20 14.11 23.74
N TYR A 406 -3.12 14.48 22.85
CA TYR A 406 -3.04 14.17 21.43
C TYR A 406 -3.83 15.18 20.62
N LYS A 407 -3.59 15.21 19.32
CA LYS A 407 -4.39 15.95 18.34
C LYS A 407 -4.87 14.99 17.27
N ALA A 408 -6.12 15.14 16.84
CA ALA A 408 -6.73 14.21 15.89
C ALA A 408 -7.84 14.87 15.07
N PHE A 409 -8.16 14.29 13.92
CA PHE A 409 -9.44 14.45 13.25
C PHE A 409 -9.92 13.07 12.76
N VAL A 410 -11.20 12.94 12.46
CA VAL A 410 -11.78 11.64 12.08
C VAL A 410 -12.48 11.74 10.75
N GLY A 411 -12.13 10.83 9.86
CA GLY A 411 -12.85 10.55 8.63
C GLY A 411 -13.51 9.18 8.63
N MET A 412 -14.01 8.77 7.47
CA MET A 412 -14.65 7.47 7.29
C MET A 412 -14.27 6.84 5.96
N ASP A 413 -14.10 5.52 5.95
CA ASP A 413 -13.87 4.75 4.73
C ASP A 413 -15.20 4.32 4.07
N PRO A 414 -15.19 3.73 2.86
CA PRO A 414 -16.41 3.26 2.19
C PRO A 414 -17.15 2.16 2.97
N GLY A 415 -16.43 1.42 3.82
CA GLY A 415 -17.01 0.39 4.67
C GLY A 415 -17.67 0.93 5.93
N MET A 416 -17.70 2.25 6.17
CA MET A 416 -18.18 2.91 7.39
C MET A 416 -17.28 2.71 8.63
N TYR A 417 -16.00 2.34 8.45
CA TYR A 417 -15.03 2.41 9.55
C TYR A 417 -14.61 3.85 9.78
N PHE A 418 -14.60 4.27 11.04
CA PHE A 418 -13.97 5.53 11.39
C PHE A 418 -12.45 5.40 11.30
N LEU A 419 -11.86 6.33 10.55
CA LEU A 419 -10.43 6.48 10.39
C LEU A 419 -9.98 7.72 11.18
N GLU A 420 -9.33 7.49 12.31
CA GLU A 420 -8.77 8.56 13.13
C GLU A 420 -7.33 8.85 12.71
N PHE A 421 -7.08 10.06 12.23
CA PHE A 421 -5.73 10.52 11.91
C PHE A 421 -5.25 11.34 13.10
N ASN A 422 -4.13 10.96 13.69
CA ASN A 422 -3.70 11.59 14.94
C ASN A 422 -2.18 11.71 15.07
N ARG A 423 -1.79 12.50 16.07
CA ARG A 423 -0.42 12.62 16.57
C ARG A 423 -0.47 12.75 18.09
N PHE A 424 0.36 11.98 18.79
CA PHE A 424 0.53 12.15 20.23
C PHE A 424 1.37 13.39 20.53
N LEU A 425 1.01 14.11 21.60
CA LEU A 425 1.69 15.34 22.00
C LEU A 425 2.54 15.08 23.26
N PRO A 426 3.60 15.89 23.50
CA PRO A 426 4.40 15.79 24.71
C PRO A 426 3.53 15.93 25.98
N HIS A 427 3.50 14.87 26.79
CA HIS A 427 2.73 14.80 28.02
C HIS A 427 3.31 13.67 28.90
N PRO A 428 3.33 13.77 30.24
CA PRO A 428 3.86 12.71 31.11
C PRO A 428 3.26 11.32 30.82
N ASP A 429 1.94 11.24 30.64
CA ASP A 429 1.25 9.98 30.27
C ASP A 429 1.70 9.38 28.92
N ASN A 430 2.40 10.17 28.08
CA ASN A 430 2.88 9.77 26.76
C ASN A 430 4.39 9.52 26.70
N ASP A 431 5.14 9.69 27.80
CA ASP A 431 6.60 9.64 27.74
C ASP A 431 7.11 8.30 27.18
N LYS A 432 6.56 7.17 27.67
CA LYS A 432 6.87 5.83 27.16
C LYS A 432 6.44 5.68 25.70
N LEU A 433 5.23 6.13 25.36
CA LEU A 433 4.70 6.06 24.00
C LEU A 433 5.59 6.82 23.01
N LEU A 434 5.88 8.09 23.27
CA LEU A 434 6.72 8.94 22.43
C LEU A 434 8.17 8.43 22.37
N GLN A 435 8.69 7.84 23.45
CA GLN A 435 9.98 7.17 23.42
C GLN A 435 9.95 5.93 22.50
N SER A 436 8.89 5.13 22.55
CA SER A 436 8.75 3.93 21.71
C SER A 436 8.68 4.23 20.21
N MET A 437 8.25 5.45 19.85
CA MET A 437 8.15 5.92 18.47
C MET A 437 9.46 6.50 17.91
N LYS A 438 10.45 6.80 18.76
CA LYS A 438 11.75 7.32 18.29
C LYS A 438 12.53 6.18 17.62
N LYS A 439 12.88 6.40 16.35
CA LYS A 439 13.62 5.44 15.51
C LYS A 439 15.09 5.32 15.87
#